data_AF-A0A0M2M4X7-F1
#
_entry.id   AF-A0A0M2M4X7-F1
#
_cell.length_a   1.000
_cell.length_b   1.000
_cell.length_c   1.000
_cell.angle_alpha   90.00
_cell.angle_beta   90.00
_cell.angle_gamma   90.00
#
_symmetry.space_group_name_H-M   'P 1'
#
loop_
_entity.id
_entity.type
_entity.pdbx_description
1 polymer ?
#
loop_
_entity_poly.entity_id
_entity_poly.type
_entity_poly.pdbx_seq_one_letter_code
_entity_poly.pdbx_strand_id
1 'polypeptide(L)'
;MAVSGDGRPDPDALLRQAAQEGRGRLKIFLGAAPGVGKTYEMLSEGAARERDGVDVVIGVVETHGRIETEALTRGRDIIPRRRVPYEGRTLLEMDLDAILARRPRLVLVDELAHTNAPGGRHPKRYQDVEELLAAGIDVYSTVNIQHVESLNDIVASFTRVRVRETVPDRILEQAEIEVVDIPPDELIERLK
;
A
#
# COMPACT_ATOMS: atom_id res chain seq x y z
N MET A 1 -0.65 -19.92 -46.85
CA MET A 1 -1.94 -19.81 -46.14
C MET A 1 -1.99 -20.89 -45.08
N ALA A 2 -1.94 -20.50 -43.80
CA ALA A 2 -2.39 -21.29 -42.66
C ALA A 2 -2.61 -20.30 -41.52
N VAL A 3 -3.85 -19.82 -41.38
CA VAL A 3 -4.30 -18.98 -40.28
C VAL A 3 -5.41 -19.76 -39.60
N SER A 4 -5.15 -20.24 -38.39
CA SER A 4 -6.19 -20.60 -37.41
C SER A 4 -5.50 -21.06 -36.12
N GLY A 5 -4.88 -20.10 -35.42
CA GLY A 5 -4.70 -20.20 -33.97
C GLY A 5 -5.98 -19.68 -33.33
N ASP A 6 -6.68 -20.57 -32.65
CA ASP A 6 -7.95 -20.36 -31.95
C ASP A 6 -7.93 -19.04 -31.17
N GLY A 7 -8.75 -18.06 -31.58
CA GLY A 7 -8.90 -16.75 -30.93
C GLY A 7 -9.65 -16.80 -29.61
N ARG A 8 -9.52 -17.92 -28.87
CA ARG A 8 -10.11 -18.10 -27.56
C ARG A 8 -9.24 -17.38 -26.54
N PRO A 9 -9.81 -16.46 -25.74
CA PRO A 9 -9.09 -15.87 -24.64
C PRO A 9 -8.65 -16.97 -23.67
N ASP A 10 -7.46 -16.81 -23.07
CA ASP A 10 -6.93 -17.72 -22.05
C ASP A 10 -8.00 -17.92 -20.94
N PRO A 11 -8.48 -19.15 -20.70
CA PRO A 11 -9.47 -19.44 -19.67
C PRO A 11 -9.04 -18.94 -18.29
N ASP A 12 -7.74 -19.00 -17.99
CA ASP A 12 -7.21 -18.50 -16.72
C ASP A 12 -7.25 -16.97 -16.66
N ALA A 13 -7.05 -16.29 -17.79
CA ALA A 13 -7.20 -14.83 -17.88
C ALA A 13 -8.67 -14.40 -17.70
N LEU A 14 -9.62 -15.13 -18.29
CA LEU A 14 -11.05 -14.88 -18.11
C LEU A 14 -11.52 -15.17 -16.67
N LEU A 15 -11.01 -16.24 -16.05
CA LEU A 15 -11.25 -16.55 -14.63
C LEU A 15 -10.67 -15.47 -13.71
N ARG A 16 -9.45 -14.98 -13.98
CA ARG A 16 -8.86 -13.85 -13.25
C ARG A 16 -9.68 -12.57 -13.41
N GLN A 17 -10.17 -12.30 -14.62
CA GLN A 17 -10.99 -11.12 -14.90
C GLN A 17 -12.35 -11.19 -14.20
N ALA A 18 -13.02 -12.34 -14.24
CA ALA A 18 -14.28 -12.57 -13.53
C ALA A 18 -14.12 -12.56 -12.00
N ALA A 19 -13.00 -13.07 -11.48
CA ALA A 19 -12.68 -13.00 -10.04
C ALA A 19 -12.36 -11.56 -9.56
N GLN A 20 -12.04 -10.65 -10.48
CA GLN A 20 -11.83 -9.22 -10.21
C GLN A 20 -13.10 -8.38 -10.39
N GLU A 21 -14.18 -8.92 -10.97
CA GLU A 21 -15.45 -8.21 -11.08
C GLU A 21 -16.03 -7.93 -9.68
N GLY A 22 -16.08 -6.64 -9.31
CA GLY A 22 -16.57 -6.19 -8.00
C GLY A 22 -15.51 -6.10 -6.90
N ARG A 23 -14.27 -6.56 -7.15
CA ARG A 23 -13.14 -6.35 -6.23
C ARG A 23 -12.48 -5.00 -6.51
N GLY A 24 -12.04 -4.32 -5.46
CA GLY A 24 -11.22 -3.12 -5.55
C GLY A 24 -9.85 -3.41 -6.17
N ARG A 25 -9.21 -2.38 -6.68
CA ARG A 25 -7.86 -2.45 -7.28
C ARG A 25 -6.80 -2.01 -6.29
N LEU A 26 -5.68 -2.71 -6.28
CA LEU A 26 -4.51 -2.36 -5.48
C LEU A 26 -3.45 -1.72 -6.37
N LYS A 27 -3.00 -0.52 -6.01
CA LYS A 27 -1.78 0.09 -6.56
C LYS A 27 -0.73 0.20 -5.45
N ILE A 28 0.49 -0.24 -5.75
CA ILE A 28 1.62 -0.23 -4.82
C ILE A 28 2.71 0.70 -5.34
N PHE A 29 3.06 1.69 -4.53
CA PHE A 29 4.26 2.50 -4.69
C PHE A 29 5.43 1.77 -4.04
N LEU A 30 6.24 1.11 -4.86
CA LEU A 30 7.37 0.29 -4.46
C LEU A 30 8.66 1.12 -4.49
N GLY A 31 9.46 1.05 -3.43
CA GLY A 31 10.72 1.80 -3.35
C GLY A 31 11.88 0.97 -2.82
N ALA A 32 13.09 1.35 -3.21
CA ALA A 32 14.30 0.66 -2.77
C ALA A 32 14.58 0.85 -1.27
N ALA A 33 14.22 2.01 -0.70
CA ALA A 33 14.54 2.38 0.67
C ALA A 33 13.55 3.41 1.27
N PRO A 34 13.57 3.63 2.60
CA PRO A 34 12.97 4.80 3.22
C PRO A 34 13.55 6.10 2.65
N GLY A 35 12.72 7.10 2.38
CA GLY A 35 13.17 8.42 1.89
C GLY A 35 13.10 8.64 0.38
N VAL A 36 12.87 7.58 -0.41
CA VAL A 36 12.77 7.71 -1.89
C VAL A 36 11.52 8.46 -2.37
N GLY A 37 10.54 8.72 -1.50
CA GLY A 37 9.36 9.53 -1.83
C GLY A 37 8.03 8.80 -1.98
N LYS A 38 7.96 7.47 -1.74
CA LYS A 38 6.71 6.67 -1.92
C LYS A 38 5.45 7.31 -1.34
N THR A 39 5.49 7.76 -0.08
CA THR A 39 4.34 8.39 0.59
C THR A 39 3.95 9.72 -0.06
N TYR A 40 4.94 10.50 -0.50
CA TYR A 40 4.70 11.76 -1.21
C TYR A 40 4.01 11.48 -2.57
N GLU A 41 4.50 10.50 -3.32
CA GLU A 41 3.93 10.12 -4.62
C GLU A 41 2.50 9.60 -4.45
N MET A 42 2.28 8.67 -3.51
CA MET A 42 0.95 8.15 -3.18
C MET A 42 -0.04 9.27 -2.82
N LEU A 43 0.37 10.23 -2.00
CA LEU A 43 -0.47 11.37 -1.62
C LEU A 43 -0.75 12.29 -2.79
N SER A 44 0.26 12.55 -3.63
CA SER A 44 0.17 13.42 -4.80
C SER A 44 -0.78 12.85 -5.85
N GLU A 45 -0.67 11.56 -6.14
CA GLU A 45 -1.59 10.89 -7.05
C GLU A 45 -2.99 10.80 -6.44
N GLY A 46 -3.13 10.48 -5.15
CA GLY A 46 -4.42 10.50 -4.47
C GLY A 46 -5.11 11.87 -4.57
N ALA A 47 -4.36 12.97 -4.42
CA ALA A 47 -4.88 14.32 -4.60
C ALA A 47 -5.23 14.64 -6.07
N ALA A 48 -4.56 14.03 -7.04
CA ALA A 48 -4.98 14.09 -8.44
C ALA A 48 -6.32 13.39 -8.67
N ARG A 49 -6.50 12.19 -8.10
CA ARG A 49 -7.78 11.45 -8.16
C ARG A 49 -8.93 12.24 -7.52
N GLU A 50 -8.68 12.90 -6.38
CA GLU A 50 -9.66 13.81 -5.76
C GLU A 50 -10.07 14.95 -6.69
N ARG A 51 -9.09 15.60 -7.35
CA ARG A 51 -9.36 16.67 -8.33
C ARG A 51 -10.18 16.19 -9.53
N ASP A 52 -10.03 14.92 -9.89
CA ASP A 52 -10.83 14.27 -10.94
C ASP A 52 -12.22 13.81 -10.43
N GLY A 53 -12.59 14.15 -9.20
CA GLY A 53 -13.88 13.84 -8.60
C GLY A 53 -13.99 12.43 -8.00
N VAL A 54 -12.87 11.72 -7.85
CA VAL A 54 -12.85 10.44 -7.13
C VAL A 54 -13.00 10.70 -5.64
N ASP A 55 -13.85 9.89 -5.02
CA ASP A 55 -14.06 9.89 -3.59
C ASP A 55 -12.91 9.20 -2.85
N VAL A 56 -11.93 9.99 -2.38
CA VAL A 56 -10.70 9.51 -1.74
C VAL A 56 -10.69 9.83 -0.25
N VAL A 57 -10.17 8.91 0.55
CA VAL A 57 -9.90 9.12 1.97
C VAL A 57 -8.50 8.64 2.36
N ILE A 58 -7.88 9.31 3.32
CA ILE A 58 -6.64 8.85 3.94
C ILE A 58 -6.99 7.91 5.10
N GLY A 59 -6.62 6.63 4.98
CA GLY A 59 -6.79 5.63 6.05
C GLY A 59 -5.64 5.66 7.05
N VAL A 60 -4.40 5.63 6.55
CA VAL A 60 -3.19 5.81 7.36
C VAL A 60 -2.05 6.30 6.47
N VAL A 61 -1.33 7.32 6.94
CA VAL A 61 -0.17 7.93 6.26
C VAL A 61 0.90 8.22 7.29
N GLU A 62 2.15 7.88 6.99
CA GLU A 62 3.29 8.14 7.86
C GLU A 62 4.21 9.21 7.26
N THR A 63 4.05 10.47 7.68
CA THR A 63 4.80 11.59 7.11
C THR A 63 6.25 11.67 7.59
N HIS A 64 6.56 11.04 8.73
CA HIS A 64 7.88 11.04 9.36
C HIS A 64 8.45 12.46 9.57
N GLY A 65 7.58 13.44 9.86
CA GLY A 65 7.97 14.84 10.10
C GLY A 65 8.33 15.64 8.84
N ARG A 66 8.12 15.10 7.64
CA ARG A 66 8.39 15.82 6.39
C ARG A 66 7.29 16.84 6.12
N ILE A 67 7.65 18.12 6.23
CA ILE A 67 6.73 19.26 6.07
C ILE A 67 5.97 19.23 4.73
N GLU A 68 6.65 18.87 3.65
CA GLU A 68 6.05 18.81 2.31
C GLU A 68 5.01 17.69 2.22
N THR A 69 5.30 16.52 2.79
CA THR A 69 4.37 15.38 2.85
C THR A 69 3.18 15.69 3.77
N GLU A 70 3.41 16.37 4.90
CA GLU A 70 2.33 16.82 5.79
C GLU A 70 1.43 17.86 5.12
N ALA A 71 1.98 18.73 4.28
CA ALA A 71 1.17 19.70 3.54
C ALA A 71 0.16 19.01 2.61
N LEU A 72 0.52 17.86 2.03
CA LEU A 72 -0.34 17.07 1.15
C LEU A 72 -1.50 16.36 1.86
N THR A 73 -1.55 16.36 3.20
CA THR A 73 -2.68 15.80 3.96
C THR A 73 -3.68 16.87 4.41
N ARG A 74 -3.29 18.15 4.36
CA ARG A 74 -4.14 19.25 4.87
C ARG A 74 -5.38 19.44 4.01
N GLY A 75 -6.53 19.57 4.67
CA GLY A 75 -7.81 19.80 4.00
C GLY A 75 -8.41 18.58 3.31
N ARG A 76 -7.81 17.40 3.47
CA ARG A 76 -8.30 16.14 2.93
C ARG A 76 -9.12 15.37 3.97
N ASP A 77 -9.94 14.44 3.50
CA ASP A 77 -10.69 13.52 4.36
C ASP A 77 -9.72 12.48 4.95
N ILE A 78 -9.68 12.39 6.28
CA ILE A 78 -8.77 11.51 7.03
C ILE A 78 -9.59 10.74 8.05
N ILE A 79 -9.52 9.41 7.99
CA ILE A 79 -10.10 8.56 9.04
C ILE A 79 -9.21 8.68 10.29
N PRO A 80 -9.76 9.07 11.46
CA PRO A 80 -8.99 9.12 12.69
C PRO A 80 -8.41 7.76 13.05
N ARG A 81 -7.12 7.73 13.44
CA ARG A 81 -6.46 6.48 13.84
C ARG A 81 -7.07 5.94 15.13
N ARG A 82 -7.23 4.61 15.19
CA ARG A 82 -7.66 3.89 16.37
C ARG A 82 -6.52 3.82 17.39
N ARG A 83 -6.81 4.07 18.66
CA ARG A 83 -5.85 3.99 19.76
C ARG A 83 -5.89 2.59 20.38
N VAL A 84 -4.75 1.90 20.43
CA VAL A 84 -4.63 0.54 20.97
C VAL A 84 -3.66 0.52 22.15
N PRO A 85 -4.13 0.31 23.40
CA PRO A 85 -3.25 0.13 24.54
C PRO A 85 -2.44 -1.16 24.41
N TYR A 86 -1.12 -1.08 24.55
CA TYR A 86 -0.22 -2.22 24.46
C TYR A 86 1.01 -2.01 25.34
N GLU A 87 1.29 -2.90 26.28
CA GLU A 87 2.49 -2.87 27.16
C GLU A 87 2.80 -1.48 27.76
N GLY A 88 1.78 -0.78 28.27
CA GLY A 88 1.93 0.53 28.91
C GLY A 88 2.12 1.71 27.93
N ARG A 89 2.09 1.48 26.61
CA ARG A 89 2.05 2.52 25.57
C ARG A 89 0.74 2.49 24.79
N THR A 90 0.45 3.57 24.06
CA THR A 90 -0.67 3.62 23.10
C THR A 90 -0.10 3.52 21.69
N LEU A 91 -0.49 2.49 20.96
CA LEU A 91 -0.24 2.36 19.53
C LEU A 91 -1.37 3.05 18.75
N LEU A 92 -1.05 3.57 17.57
CA LEU A 92 -2.01 4.19 16.66
C LEU A 92 -2.13 3.33 15.41
N GLU A 93 -3.32 2.82 15.14
CA GLU A 93 -3.57 1.94 14.00
C GLU A 93 -4.60 2.54 13.04
N MET A 94 -4.56 2.06 11.79
CA MET A 94 -5.63 2.31 10.83
C MET A 94 -6.97 1.79 11.40
N ASP A 95 -8.03 2.59 11.25
CA ASP A 95 -9.38 2.17 11.62
C ASP A 95 -10.08 1.53 10.42
N LEU A 96 -9.84 0.22 10.25
CA LEU A 96 -10.40 -0.57 9.17
C LEU A 96 -11.94 -0.53 9.15
N ASP A 97 -12.57 -0.66 10.31
CA ASP A 97 -14.03 -0.67 10.42
C ASP A 97 -14.63 0.68 10.03
N ALA A 98 -13.99 1.79 10.41
CA ALA A 98 -14.43 3.12 9.99
C ALA A 98 -14.30 3.31 8.47
N ILE A 99 -13.21 2.83 7.85
CA ILE A 99 -13.04 2.89 6.38
C ILE A 99 -14.12 2.07 5.68
N LEU A 100 -14.37 0.83 6.14
CA LEU A 100 -15.40 -0.05 5.59
C LEU A 100 -16.80 0.53 5.74
N ALA A 101 -17.10 1.20 6.86
CA ALA A 101 -18.37 1.88 7.06
C ALA A 101 -18.52 3.11 6.15
N ARG A 102 -17.44 3.85 5.95
CA ARG A 102 -17.40 5.06 5.11
C ARG A 102 -17.46 4.76 3.61
N ARG A 103 -17.05 3.57 3.18
CA ARG A 103 -17.08 3.06 1.80
C ARG A 103 -16.57 4.05 0.75
N PRO A 104 -15.33 4.56 0.88
CA PRO A 104 -14.73 5.42 -0.14
C PRO A 104 -14.56 4.67 -1.46
N ARG A 105 -14.41 5.43 -2.56
CA ARG A 105 -13.98 4.83 -3.82
C ARG A 105 -12.52 4.42 -3.77
N LEU A 106 -11.67 5.23 -3.13
CA LEU A 106 -10.24 5.00 -2.95
C LEU A 106 -9.80 5.31 -1.51
N VAL A 107 -8.95 4.46 -0.93
CA VAL A 107 -8.28 4.73 0.34
C VAL A 107 -6.76 4.68 0.20
N LEU A 108 -6.07 5.63 0.83
CA LEU A 108 -4.61 5.67 0.91
C LEU A 108 -4.14 5.01 2.22
N VAL A 109 -3.27 3.99 2.09
CA VAL A 109 -2.83 3.12 3.18
C VAL A 109 -1.32 2.94 3.12
N ASP A 110 -0.57 3.67 3.94
CA ASP A 110 0.89 3.57 3.99
C ASP A 110 1.39 2.29 4.69
N GLU A 111 2.63 1.92 4.41
CA GLU A 111 3.35 0.79 5.03
C GLU A 111 2.61 -0.56 4.95
N LEU A 112 2.44 -1.10 3.73
CA LEU A 112 1.75 -2.36 3.48
C LEU A 112 2.29 -3.55 4.31
N ALA A 113 3.59 -3.52 4.62
CA ALA A 113 4.29 -4.53 5.40
C ALA A 113 4.05 -4.46 6.91
N HIS A 114 3.39 -3.43 7.42
CA HIS A 114 3.19 -3.20 8.86
C HIS A 114 2.57 -4.41 9.57
N THR A 115 3.04 -4.68 10.78
CA THR A 115 2.45 -5.64 11.71
C THR A 115 1.50 -4.92 12.64
N ASN A 116 0.22 -5.24 12.52
CA ASN A 116 -0.82 -4.57 13.28
C ASN A 116 -0.66 -4.82 14.78
N ALA A 117 -1.08 -3.83 15.58
CA ALA A 117 -1.16 -3.95 17.03
C ALA A 117 -1.93 -5.21 17.47
N PRO A 118 -1.45 -5.93 18.51
CA PRO A 118 -2.13 -7.14 19.00
C PRO A 118 -3.59 -6.91 19.39
N GLY A 119 -4.43 -7.92 19.18
CA GLY A 119 -5.87 -7.86 19.44
C GLY A 119 -6.70 -7.18 18.34
N GLY A 120 -6.08 -6.78 17.23
CA GLY A 120 -6.78 -6.39 16.00
C GLY A 120 -7.41 -7.57 15.24
N ARG A 121 -8.27 -7.28 14.25
CA ARG A 121 -8.91 -8.29 13.39
C ARG A 121 -7.89 -9.10 12.60
N HIS A 122 -6.87 -8.44 12.07
CA HIS A 122 -5.80 -9.08 11.31
C HIS A 122 -4.42 -8.78 11.89
N PRO A 123 -3.46 -9.72 11.83
CA PRO A 123 -2.08 -9.49 12.27
C PRO A 123 -1.27 -8.59 11.33
N LYS A 124 -1.63 -8.47 10.04
CA LYS A 124 -0.85 -7.72 9.03
C LYS A 124 -1.71 -6.71 8.29
N ARG A 125 -1.16 -5.53 8.00
CA ARG A 125 -1.86 -4.47 7.27
C ARG A 125 -2.25 -4.88 5.86
N TYR A 126 -1.46 -5.70 5.17
CA TYR A 126 -1.85 -6.23 3.86
C TYR A 126 -3.17 -7.02 3.91
N GLN A 127 -3.53 -7.63 5.04
CA GLN A 127 -4.79 -8.36 5.20
C GLN A 127 -5.97 -7.40 5.39
N ASP A 128 -5.76 -6.27 6.09
CA ASP A 128 -6.73 -5.18 6.13
C ASP A 128 -6.99 -4.65 4.71
N VAL A 129 -5.93 -4.47 3.93
CA VAL A 129 -6.01 -4.09 2.52
C VAL A 129 -6.77 -5.14 1.71
N GLU A 130 -6.53 -6.44 1.93
CA GLU A 130 -7.30 -7.50 1.26
C GLU A 130 -8.81 -7.44 1.56
N GLU A 131 -9.19 -7.10 2.79
CA GLU A 131 -10.60 -6.90 3.21
C GLU A 131 -11.20 -5.67 2.53
N LEU A 132 -10.47 -4.55 2.47
CA LEU A 132 -10.90 -3.34 1.76
C LEU A 132 -11.15 -3.61 0.27
N LEU A 133 -10.20 -4.30 -0.39
CA LEU A 133 -10.34 -4.70 -1.78
C LEU A 133 -11.53 -5.64 -1.97
N ALA A 134 -11.76 -6.58 -1.04
CA ALA A 134 -12.91 -7.48 -1.09
C ALA A 134 -14.25 -6.74 -0.96
N ALA A 135 -14.26 -5.59 -0.27
CA ALA A 135 -15.43 -4.70 -0.16
C ALA A 135 -15.63 -3.80 -1.40
N GLY A 136 -14.78 -3.91 -2.42
CA GLY A 136 -14.86 -3.11 -3.65
C GLY A 136 -14.21 -1.73 -3.55
N ILE A 137 -13.40 -1.49 -2.51
CA ILE A 137 -12.69 -0.22 -2.28
C ILE A 137 -11.31 -0.31 -2.94
N ASP A 138 -10.97 0.64 -3.81
CA ASP A 138 -9.62 0.72 -4.38
C ASP A 138 -8.63 1.15 -3.28
N VAL A 139 -7.41 0.63 -3.32
CA VAL A 139 -6.38 0.92 -2.31
C VAL A 139 -5.09 1.33 -3.00
N TYR A 140 -4.55 2.46 -2.57
CA TYR A 140 -3.17 2.86 -2.88
C TYR A 140 -2.33 2.62 -1.62
N SER A 141 -1.16 1.97 -1.79
CA SER A 141 -0.31 1.62 -0.67
C SER A 141 1.17 1.75 -0.98
N THR A 142 2.02 1.78 0.04
CA THR A 142 3.47 1.86 -0.14
C THR A 142 4.18 0.67 0.48
N VAL A 143 5.30 0.26 -0.12
CA VAL A 143 6.16 -0.79 0.44
C VAL A 143 7.61 -0.59 0.01
N ASN A 144 8.56 -0.94 0.87
CA ASN A 144 9.96 -1.07 0.45
C ASN A 144 10.26 -2.50 -0.01
N ILE A 145 11.14 -2.63 -0.99
CA ILE A 145 11.53 -3.91 -1.59
C ILE A 145 12.03 -4.94 -0.56
N GLN A 146 12.67 -4.49 0.51
CA GLN A 146 13.19 -5.34 1.59
C GLN A 146 12.11 -6.11 2.38
N HIS A 147 10.84 -5.69 2.27
CA HIS A 147 9.71 -6.35 2.94
C HIS A 147 9.09 -7.47 2.09
N VAL A 148 9.47 -7.62 0.82
CA VAL A 148 8.97 -8.71 -0.03
C VAL A 148 9.61 -10.03 0.43
N GLU A 149 8.79 -11.03 0.69
CA GLU A 149 9.25 -12.31 1.28
C GLU A 149 10.36 -12.98 0.47
N SER A 150 10.19 -13.12 -0.85
CA SER A 150 11.21 -13.73 -1.72
C SER A 150 12.55 -12.97 -1.75
N LEU A 151 12.54 -11.67 -1.42
CA LEU A 151 13.73 -10.82 -1.48
C LEU A 151 14.38 -10.62 -0.11
N ASN A 152 13.73 -11.05 0.97
CA ASN A 152 14.18 -10.84 2.33
C ASN A 152 15.58 -11.41 2.58
N ASP A 153 15.80 -12.68 2.18
CA ASP A 153 17.09 -13.36 2.36
C ASP A 153 18.20 -12.73 1.52
N ILE A 154 17.86 -12.31 0.29
CA ILE A 154 18.79 -11.65 -0.62
C ILE A 154 19.23 -10.31 -0.01
N VAL A 155 18.29 -9.46 0.41
CA VAL A 155 18.59 -8.16 1.02
C VAL A 155 19.35 -8.33 2.34
N ALA A 156 18.98 -9.31 3.16
CA ALA A 156 19.67 -9.60 4.41
C ALA A 156 21.13 -10.06 4.20
N SER A 157 21.42 -10.74 3.09
CA SER A 157 22.79 -11.19 2.76
C SER A 157 23.76 -10.02 2.53
N PHE A 158 23.27 -8.92 1.95
CA PHE A 158 24.07 -7.72 1.67
C PHE A 158 24.07 -6.73 2.85
N THR A 159 22.91 -6.50 3.46
CA THR A 159 22.75 -5.48 4.51
C THR A 159 23.07 -5.98 5.91
N ARG A 160 23.09 -7.31 6.11
CA ARG A 160 23.15 -7.99 7.42
C ARG A 160 21.98 -7.65 8.36
N VAL A 161 20.95 -6.99 7.86
CA VAL A 161 19.73 -6.65 8.60
C VAL A 161 18.62 -7.59 8.17
N ARG A 162 18.01 -8.29 9.15
CA ARG A 162 16.83 -9.12 8.90
C ARG A 162 15.56 -8.31 9.13
N VAL A 163 14.74 -8.21 8.09
CA VAL A 163 13.45 -7.54 8.15
C VAL A 163 12.39 -8.54 8.63
N ARG A 164 11.78 -8.25 9.78
CA ARG A 164 10.74 -9.12 10.38
C ARG A 164 9.35 -8.90 9.81
N GLU A 165 9.11 -7.69 9.32
CA GLU A 165 7.84 -7.30 8.76
C GLU A 165 7.83 -7.56 7.26
N THR A 166 7.09 -8.57 6.83
CA THR A 166 7.06 -9.00 5.44
C THR A 166 5.68 -8.93 4.80
N VAL A 167 5.68 -8.88 3.47
CA VAL A 167 4.50 -8.99 2.60
C VAL A 167 4.73 -10.16 1.63
N PRO A 168 3.79 -11.10 1.54
CA PRO A 168 3.86 -12.18 0.56
C PRO A 168 3.88 -11.66 -0.88
N ASP A 169 4.70 -12.28 -1.73
CA ASP A 169 4.84 -11.95 -3.16
C ASP A 169 3.49 -11.89 -3.90
N ARG A 170 2.56 -12.80 -3.57
CA ARG A 170 1.19 -12.85 -4.14
C ARG A 170 0.42 -11.53 -4.05
N ILE A 171 0.72 -10.69 -3.06
CA ILE A 171 0.06 -9.38 -2.89
C ILE A 171 0.55 -8.41 -3.96
N LEU A 172 1.85 -8.46 -4.30
CA LEU A 172 2.45 -7.62 -5.33
C LEU A 172 2.05 -8.10 -6.73
N GLU A 173 1.98 -9.42 -6.95
CA GLU A 173 1.58 -10.01 -8.23
C GLU A 173 0.16 -9.61 -8.70
N GLN A 174 -0.71 -9.27 -7.75
CA GLN A 174 -2.10 -8.87 -8.00
C GLN A 174 -2.28 -7.35 -8.10
N ALA A 175 -1.21 -6.57 -7.87
CA ALA A 175 -1.26 -5.11 -7.82
C ALA A 175 -0.71 -4.47 -9.10
N GLU A 176 -1.19 -3.26 -9.38
CA GLU A 176 -0.47 -2.33 -10.23
C GLU A 176 0.75 -1.80 -9.45
N ILE A 177 1.96 -1.93 -10.01
CA ILE A 177 3.19 -1.50 -9.33
C ILE A 177 3.73 -0.24 -10.00
N GLU A 178 3.98 0.78 -9.18
CA GLU A 178 4.74 1.96 -9.56
C GLU A 178 6.05 2.00 -8.76
N VAL A 179 7.18 2.06 -9.47
CA VAL A 179 8.50 2.12 -8.83
C VAL A 179 8.88 3.57 -8.59
N VAL A 180 9.07 3.93 -7.32
CA VAL A 180 9.52 5.25 -6.89
C VAL A 180 11.00 5.18 -6.53
N ASP A 181 11.82 5.86 -7.32
CA ASP A 181 13.27 5.82 -7.21
C ASP A 181 13.90 7.22 -7.13
N ILE A 182 15.10 7.27 -6.56
CA ILE A 182 15.93 8.46 -6.40
C ILE A 182 17.41 8.03 -6.45
N PRO A 183 18.31 8.82 -7.04
CA PRO A 183 19.74 8.52 -6.99
C PRO A 183 20.25 8.34 -5.55
N PRO A 184 21.13 7.35 -5.27
CA PRO A 184 21.62 7.09 -3.91
C PRO A 184 22.27 8.29 -3.23
N ASP A 185 23.04 9.10 -3.97
CA ASP A 185 23.69 10.30 -3.41
C ASP A 185 22.67 11.33 -2.92
N GLU A 186 21.57 11.52 -3.69
CA GLU A 186 20.48 12.42 -3.30
C GLU A 186 19.69 11.85 -2.10
N LEU A 187 19.52 10.52 -2.03
CA LEU A 187 18.90 9.90 -0.87
C LEU A 187 19.72 10.11 0.40
N ILE A 188 21.04 9.99 0.32
CA ILE A 188 21.95 10.23 1.44
C ILE A 188 21.83 11.68 1.91
N GLU A 189 21.75 12.65 0.99
CA GLU A 189 21.54 14.05 1.36
C GLU A 189 20.19 14.29 2.06
N ARG A 190 19.13 13.60 1.64
CA ARG A 190 17.80 13.69 2.29
C ARG A 190 17.69 13.04 3.65
N LEU A 191 18.59 12.10 3.98
CA LEU A 191 18.58 11.36 5.24
C LEU A 191 19.53 11.95 6.30
N LYS A 192 20.33 12.96 5.95
CA LYS A 192 21.14 13.75 6.89
C LYS A 192 20.27 14.71 7.70
#